data_AF-A0A7Y2GU01-F1
#
_entry.id   AF-A0A7Y2GU01-F1
#
_cell.length_a   1.000
_cell.length_b   1.000
_cell.length_c   1.000
_cell.angle_alpha   90.00
_cell.angle_beta   90.00
_cell.angle_gamma   90.00
#
_symmetry.space_group_name_H-M   'P 1'
#
loop_
_entity.id
_entity.type
_entity.pdbx_description
1 polymer ?
#
loop_
_entity_poly.entity_id
_entity_poly.type
_entity_poly.pdbx_seq_one_letter_code
_entity_poly.pdbx_strand_id
1 'polypeptide(L)'
;MADANLEGDIIILEHSPDIFPVVTGENSISKRTKLFLAGHTHGGQVWFPILGSLIVPSDHGDKYAFGHVRENGTDMFVTTGVGMSVFPVRFLVPPEIAVLTIRSR
;
A
#
# COMPACT_ATOMS: atom_id res chain seq x y z
N MET A 1 12.53 -12.35 -20.45
CA MET A 1 11.11 -12.76 -20.47
C MET A 1 10.35 -11.72 -19.66
N ALA A 2 9.42 -10.91 -20.15
CA ALA A 2 8.89 -10.71 -21.50
C ALA A 2 9.22 -9.28 -21.95
N ASP A 3 9.73 -9.15 -23.17
CA ASP A 3 9.86 -7.86 -23.87
C ASP A 3 8.56 -7.68 -24.67
N ALA A 4 7.47 -7.44 -23.94
CA ALA A 4 6.25 -6.95 -24.56
C ALA A 4 6.35 -5.44 -24.48
N ASN A 5 6.31 -4.75 -25.63
CA ASN A 5 6.06 -3.32 -25.68
C ASN A 5 4.68 -3.06 -25.05
N LEU A 6 4.64 -2.98 -23.73
CA LEU A 6 3.46 -2.61 -22.96
C LEU A 6 3.24 -1.12 -23.20
N GLU A 7 2.39 -0.82 -24.16
CA GLU A 7 1.85 0.52 -24.36
C GLU A 7 0.84 0.81 -23.23
N GLY A 8 1.18 1.75 -22.35
CA GLY A 8 0.28 2.18 -21.27
C GLY A 8 0.99 2.56 -19.98
N ASP A 9 0.22 3.07 -19.02
CA ASP A 9 0.63 3.20 -17.63
C ASP A 9 0.38 1.89 -16.88
N ILE A 10 1.23 1.57 -15.91
CA ILE A 10 1.20 0.32 -15.15
C ILE A 10 0.61 0.57 -13.77
N ILE A 11 -0.34 -0.29 -13.40
CA ILE A 11 -0.90 -0.39 -12.05
C ILE A 11 -0.43 -1.71 -11.45
N ILE A 12 0.13 -1.67 -10.26
CA ILE A 12 0.56 -2.85 -9.50
C ILE A 12 -0.49 -3.15 -8.43
N LEU A 13 -0.87 -4.42 -8.33
CA LEU A 13 -1.70 -4.97 -7.27
C LEU A 13 -0.83 -5.98 -6.52
N GLU A 14 -0.55 -5.71 -5.27
CA GLU A 14 0.30 -6.57 -4.45
C GLU A 14 -0.26 -6.55 -3.01
N HIS A 15 0.00 -7.59 -2.22
CA HIS A 15 -0.58 -7.68 -0.89
C HIS A 15 0.09 -6.73 0.12
N SER A 16 1.42 -6.71 0.19
CA SER A 16 2.25 -5.97 1.15
C SER A 16 2.96 -4.73 0.58
N PRO A 17 2.77 -3.54 1.17
CA PRO A 17 3.43 -2.33 0.69
C PRO A 17 4.97 -2.34 0.83
N ASP A 18 5.56 -3.30 1.54
CA ASP A 18 7.00 -3.30 1.82
C ASP A 18 7.89 -3.44 0.59
N ILE A 19 7.39 -4.04 -0.48
CA ILE A 19 8.17 -4.17 -1.72
C ILE A 19 8.18 -2.87 -2.54
N PHE A 20 7.29 -1.92 -2.23
CA PHE A 20 7.10 -0.69 -3.00
C PHE A 20 8.40 0.10 -3.26
N PRO A 21 9.28 0.35 -2.26
CA PRO A 21 10.53 1.09 -2.50
C PRO A 21 11.47 0.37 -3.45
N VAL A 22 11.49 -0.96 -3.41
CA VAL A 22 12.34 -1.79 -4.25
C VAL A 22 11.87 -1.69 -5.70
N VAL A 23 10.56 -1.87 -5.96
CA VAL A 23 10.01 -1.97 -7.31
C VAL A 23 9.66 -0.63 -7.96
N THR A 24 9.80 0.48 -7.23
CA THR A 24 9.62 1.84 -7.75
C THR A 24 10.90 2.68 -7.70
N GLY A 25 11.91 2.27 -6.92
CA GLY A 25 13.21 2.94 -6.81
C GLY A 25 14.19 2.50 -7.90
N GLU A 26 15.43 2.16 -7.51
CA GLU A 26 16.49 1.79 -8.46
C GLU A 26 16.15 0.52 -9.26
N ASN A 27 15.45 -0.44 -8.65
CA ASN A 27 14.97 -1.65 -9.30
C ASN A 27 13.56 -1.47 -9.88
N SER A 28 13.25 -0.25 -10.35
CA SER A 28 11.96 0.05 -10.93
C SER A 28 11.60 -0.93 -12.03
N ILE A 29 10.45 -1.60 -11.90
CA ILE A 29 9.94 -2.52 -12.92
C ILE A 29 9.74 -1.77 -14.25
N SER A 30 9.32 -0.51 -14.17
CA SER A 30 9.16 0.38 -15.33
C SER A 30 8.91 1.82 -14.89
N LYS A 31 9.42 2.80 -15.66
CA LYS A 31 9.06 4.22 -15.51
C LYS A 31 7.58 4.52 -15.78
N ARG A 32 6.85 3.54 -16.32
CA ARG A 32 5.41 3.59 -16.58
C ARG A 32 4.57 3.19 -15.36
N THR A 33 5.16 2.69 -14.27
CA THR A 33 4.43 2.44 -13.02
C THR A 33 3.89 3.77 -12.49
N LYS A 34 2.56 3.88 -12.38
CA LYS A 34 1.88 5.08 -11.88
C LYS A 34 1.16 4.86 -10.57
N LEU A 35 0.69 3.64 -10.32
CA LEU A 35 -0.11 3.31 -9.14
C LEU A 35 0.28 1.95 -8.58
N PHE A 36 0.40 1.86 -7.26
CA PHE A 36 0.60 0.65 -6.49
C PHE A 36 -0.54 0.52 -5.47
N LEU A 37 -1.22 -0.61 -5.45
CA LEU A 37 -2.32 -0.88 -4.53
C LEU A 37 -1.90 -2.02 -3.59
N ALA A 38 -1.99 -1.74 -2.29
CA ALA A 38 -1.56 -2.66 -1.25
C ALA A 38 -2.58 -2.78 -0.11
N GLY A 39 -2.35 -3.76 0.77
CA GLY A 39 -3.04 -3.94 2.04
C GLY A 39 -2.05 -4.43 3.09
N HIS A 40 -2.28 -5.65 3.61
CA HIS A 40 -1.41 -6.39 4.55
C HIS A 40 -1.30 -5.81 5.96
N THR A 41 -1.10 -4.51 6.10
CA THR A 41 -0.77 -3.85 7.37
C THR A 41 -1.94 -3.81 8.35
N HIS A 42 -3.18 -3.91 7.86
CA HIS A 42 -4.41 -3.69 8.62
C HIS A 42 -4.44 -2.37 9.41
N GLY A 43 -3.63 -1.37 9.00
CA GLY A 43 -3.40 -0.13 9.77
C GLY A 43 -2.79 -0.35 11.17
N GLY A 44 -2.18 -1.50 11.41
CA GLY A 44 -1.69 -1.94 12.73
C GLY A 44 -2.76 -2.51 13.66
N GLN A 45 -4.01 -2.61 13.20
CA GLN A 45 -5.21 -3.08 13.92
C GLN A 45 -5.62 -2.29 15.17
N VAL A 46 -4.67 -1.77 15.94
CA VAL A 46 -4.89 -1.04 17.20
C VAL A 46 -4.16 0.29 17.11
N TRP A 47 -4.92 1.36 17.03
CA TRP A 47 -4.41 2.72 17.05
C TRP A 47 -4.80 3.40 18.35
N PHE A 48 -3.81 3.91 19.09
CA PHE A 48 -4.04 4.63 20.33
C PHE A 48 -4.00 6.14 20.09
N PRO A 49 -4.89 6.91 20.73
CA PRO A 49 -4.75 8.36 20.77
C PRO A 49 -3.34 8.75 21.22
N ILE A 50 -2.72 9.69 20.52
CA ILE A 50 -1.37 10.23 20.78
C ILE A 50 -0.22 9.28 20.37
N LEU A 51 -0.31 7.98 20.66
CA LEU A 51 0.78 7.02 20.42
C LEU A 51 0.77 6.40 19.01
N GLY A 52 -0.37 6.42 18.33
CA GLY A 52 -0.51 5.76 17.04
C GLY A 52 -0.60 4.23 17.15
N SER A 53 -0.19 3.54 16.08
CA SER A 53 -0.16 2.08 16.04
C SER A 53 1.19 1.59 16.56
N LEU A 54 1.19 0.86 17.67
CA LEU A 54 2.44 0.37 18.28
C LEU A 54 3.11 -0.75 17.48
N ILE A 55 2.30 -1.51 16.74
CA ILE A 55 2.74 -2.62 15.90
C ILE A 55 2.07 -2.45 14.55
N VAL A 56 2.88 -2.31 13.51
CA VAL A 56 2.45 -2.36 12.12
C VAL A 56 3.21 -3.50 11.45
N PRO A 57 2.53 -4.45 10.78
CA PRO A 57 3.20 -5.50 10.03
C PRO A 57 3.72 -4.91 8.70
N SER A 58 4.79 -4.12 8.83
CA SER A 58 5.53 -3.51 7.72
C SER A 58 6.96 -3.25 8.19
N ASP A 59 7.94 -3.55 7.33
CA ASP A 59 9.35 -3.21 7.54
C ASP A 59 9.59 -1.68 7.60
N HIS A 60 8.60 -0.89 7.17
CA HIS A 60 8.65 0.57 7.12
C HIS A 60 7.78 1.23 8.21
N GLY A 61 7.25 0.44 9.15
CA GLY A 61 6.42 0.91 10.25
C GLY A 61 5.20 1.71 9.77
N ASP A 62 4.91 2.82 10.44
CA ASP A 62 3.72 3.65 10.16
C ASP A 62 3.70 4.25 8.75
N LYS A 63 4.86 4.32 8.07
CA LYS A 63 4.99 4.95 6.75
C LYS A 63 4.03 4.36 5.73
N TYR A 64 3.83 3.04 5.77
CA TYR A 64 2.95 2.32 4.86
C TYR A 64 1.77 1.67 5.57
N ALA A 65 1.43 2.13 6.78
CA ALA A 65 0.36 1.52 7.58
C ALA A 65 -1.00 1.61 6.88
N PHE A 66 -1.33 2.71 6.22
CA PHE A 66 -2.58 2.87 5.45
C PHE A 66 -2.55 4.19 4.67
N GLY A 67 -3.51 4.35 3.76
CA GLY A 67 -3.77 5.61 3.06
C GLY A 67 -2.92 5.80 1.80
N HIS A 68 -2.85 7.05 1.34
CA HIS A 68 -2.15 7.43 0.11
C HIS A 68 -0.74 7.91 0.42
N VAL A 69 0.24 7.33 -0.28
CA VAL A 69 1.66 7.68 -0.23
C VAL A 69 2.13 7.97 -1.65
N ARG A 70 3.02 8.94 -1.84
CA ARG A 70 3.60 9.23 -3.16
C ARG A 70 5.11 9.38 -3.07
N GLU A 71 5.81 8.51 -3.79
CA GLU A 71 7.27 8.39 -3.78
C GLU A 71 7.74 7.89 -5.15
N ASN A 72 8.96 8.25 -5.54
CA ASN A 72 9.57 7.83 -6.82
C ASN A 72 8.68 8.09 -8.05
N GLY A 73 7.84 9.13 -7.99
CA GLY A 73 6.90 9.46 -9.07
C GLY A 73 5.69 8.51 -9.20
N THR A 74 5.53 7.56 -8.28
CA THR A 74 4.46 6.56 -8.23
C THR A 74 3.52 6.81 -7.05
N ASP A 75 2.21 6.72 -7.26
CA ASP A 75 1.23 6.72 -6.18
C ASP A 75 1.11 5.33 -5.56
N MET A 76 0.97 5.25 -4.25
CA MET A 76 0.62 4.03 -3.54
C MET A 76 -0.62 4.27 -2.67
N PHE A 77 -1.58 3.35 -2.70
CA PHE A 77 -2.69 3.33 -1.75
C PHE A 77 -2.69 2.02 -0.97
N VAL A 78 -2.65 2.12 0.36
CA VAL A 78 -2.69 0.98 1.27
C VAL A 78 -4.03 0.98 2.00
N THR A 79 -4.88 -0.03 1.76
CA THR A 79 -6.14 -0.18 2.49
C THR A 79 -5.91 -0.83 3.85
N THR A 80 -6.68 -0.44 4.88
CA THR A 80 -6.72 -1.19 6.14
C THR A 80 -7.46 -2.52 6.00
N GLY A 81 -8.21 -2.71 4.91
CA GLY A 81 -8.93 -3.94 4.57
C GLY A 81 -10.05 -4.31 5.55
N VAL A 82 -10.76 -5.39 5.25
CA VAL A 82 -11.89 -5.88 6.07
C VAL A 82 -11.50 -6.92 7.11
N GLY A 83 -10.38 -7.63 6.89
CA GLY A 83 -9.95 -8.76 7.71
C GLY A 83 -9.14 -8.37 8.94
N MET A 84 -8.65 -9.37 9.66
CA MET A 84 -7.71 -9.23 10.78
C MET A 84 -6.59 -10.26 10.61
N SER A 85 -5.44 -10.02 11.23
CA SER A 85 -4.31 -10.96 11.30
C SER A 85 -3.90 -11.18 12.76
N VAL A 86 -3.38 -12.38 13.06
CA VAL A 86 -2.87 -12.84 14.36
C VAL A 86 -3.89 -12.79 15.51
N PHE A 87 -4.36 -11.61 15.90
CA PHE A 87 -5.38 -11.39 16.92
C PHE A 87 -6.64 -10.78 16.31
N PRO A 88 -7.84 -11.27 16.68
CA PRO A 88 -9.11 -10.78 16.16
C PRO A 88 -9.56 -9.49 16.88
N VAL A 89 -8.72 -8.45 16.85
CA VAL A 89 -8.99 -7.16 17.50
C VAL A 89 -8.82 -6.02 16.49
N ARG A 90 -9.74 -5.06 16.54
CA ARG A 90 -9.58 -3.74 15.91
C ARG A 90 -9.99 -2.65 16.88
N PHE A 91 -9.13 -1.67 17.11
CA PHE A 91 -9.42 -0.53 17.97
C PHE A 91 -9.00 0.77 17.27
N LEU A 92 -9.97 1.64 17.02
CA LEU A 92 -9.81 2.89 16.26
C LEU A 92 -9.20 2.74 14.84
N VAL A 93 -9.21 1.52 14.29
CA VAL A 93 -8.85 1.21 12.90
C VAL A 93 -10.01 0.44 12.24
N PRO A 94 -11.07 1.15 11.80
CA PRO A 94 -12.27 0.49 11.28
C PRO A 94 -11.96 -0.34 10.02
N PRO A 95 -12.67 -1.46 9.79
CA PRO A 95 -12.62 -2.19 8.53
C PRO A 95 -12.92 -1.27 7.34
N GLU A 96 -12.18 -1.43 6.25
CA GLU A 96 -12.28 -0.55 5.08
C GLU A 96 -12.55 -1.35 3.79
N ILE A 97 -13.46 -0.82 2.98
CA ILE A 97 -13.60 -1.13 1.55
C ILE A 97 -13.40 0.18 0.80
N ALA A 98 -12.26 0.34 0.15
CA ALA A 98 -11.93 1.56 -0.59
C ALA A 98 -12.44 1.49 -2.03
N VAL A 99 -13.03 2.60 -2.52
CA VAL A 99 -13.40 2.79 -3.92
C VAL A 99 -12.49 3.85 -4.51
N LEU A 100 -11.54 3.43 -5.35
CA LEU A 100 -10.59 4.32 -5.99
C LEU A 100 -11.06 4.66 -7.40
N THR A 101 -11.20 5.95 -7.70
CA THR A 101 -11.46 6.43 -9.07
C THR A 101 -10.15 6.85 -9.72
N ILE A 102 -9.75 6.13 -10.75
CA ILE A 102 -8.54 6.40 -11.53
C ILE A 102 -8.92 7.18 -12.78
N ARG A 103 -8.17 8.24 -13.09
CA ARG A 103 -8.39 9.06 -14.28
C ARG A 103 -7.07 9.22 -15.03
N SER A 104 -7.07 8.91 -16.33
CA SER A 104 -5.99 9.38 -17.21
C SER A 104 -6.18 10.88 -17.47
N ARG A 105 -5.07 11.59 -17.66
CA ARG A 105 -5.11 12.92 -18.27
C ARG A 105 -5.10 12.79 -19.78
#